data_AF-A0A968JD25-F1
#
_entry.id   AF-A0A968JD25-F1
#
_cell.length_a   1.000
_cell.length_b   1.000
_cell.length_c   1.000
_cell.angle_alpha   90.00
_cell.angle_beta   90.00
_cell.angle_gamma   90.00
#
_symmetry.space_group_name_H-M   'P 1'
#
loop_
_entity.id
_entity.type
_entity.pdbx_description
1 polymer ?
#
loop_
_entity_poly.entity_id
_entity_poly.type
_entity_poly.pdbx_seq_one_letter_code
_entity_poly.pdbx_strand_id
1 'polypeptide(L)'
;MEHNNKPVHVLFTSVGRRVELLRAFRRAYQTLGIDGHIIALDIDPLAPALQIADRRYMVPRLSSPDYIPTLLEICRREQVQLIFPLIDPDIPMLARHRAALEATGARLAVVAAE
;
A
#
# COMPACT_ATOMS: atom_id res chain seq x y z
N MET A 1 -10.00 -24.06 -17.12
CA MET A 1 -8.70 -23.38 -17.22
C MET A 1 -8.47 -22.71 -15.88
N GLU A 2 -7.69 -23.34 -15.01
CA GLU A 2 -7.29 -22.73 -13.74
C GLU A 2 -6.40 -21.53 -14.05
N HIS A 3 -6.92 -20.32 -13.89
CA HIS A 3 -6.06 -19.17 -13.77
C HIS A 3 -5.37 -19.31 -12.42
N ASN A 4 -4.09 -19.69 -12.44
CA ASN A 4 -3.21 -19.62 -11.28
C ASN A 4 -2.97 -18.13 -10.96
N ASN A 5 -4.02 -17.45 -10.48
CA ASN A 5 -3.96 -16.03 -10.21
C ASN A 5 -3.35 -15.88 -8.82
N LYS A 6 -2.06 -15.52 -8.78
CA LYS A 6 -1.37 -15.24 -7.53
C LYS A 6 -2.14 -14.13 -6.77
N PRO A 7 -2.26 -14.22 -5.44
CA PRO A 7 -2.87 -13.17 -4.64
C PRO A 7 -2.23 -11.81 -4.93
N VAL A 8 -3.06 -10.76 -4.98
CA VAL A 8 -2.65 -9.37 -5.22
C VAL A 8 -2.95 -8.55 -3.96
N HIS A 9 -1.92 -8.37 -3.15
CA HIS A 9 -1.92 -7.50 -1.98
C HIS A 9 -1.53 -6.07 -2.40
N VAL A 10 -2.45 -5.13 -2.23
CA VAL A 10 -2.24 -3.70 -2.52
C VAL A 10 -2.13 -2.94 -1.21
N LEU A 11 -1.04 -2.21 -1.07
CA LEU A 11 -0.76 -1.35 0.08
C LEU A 11 -1.00 0.11 -0.28
N PHE A 12 -1.84 0.76 0.50
CA PHE A 12 -2.11 2.20 0.41
C PHE A 12 -1.40 2.94 1.54
N THR A 13 -0.60 3.96 1.20
CA THR A 13 0.03 4.83 2.21
C THR A 13 -0.86 6.05 2.49
N SER A 14 -0.78 6.57 3.73
CA SER A 14 -1.45 7.82 4.13
C SER A 14 -2.96 7.84 3.85
N VAL A 15 -3.65 6.76 4.23
CA VAL A 15 -5.03 6.50 3.80
C VAL A 15 -6.07 7.51 4.28
N GLY A 16 -5.84 8.16 5.43
CA GLY A 16 -6.67 9.19 6.02
C GLY A 16 -8.17 8.90 5.88
N ARG A 17 -8.86 9.78 5.15
CA ARG A 17 -10.31 9.75 4.92
C ARG A 17 -10.74 9.11 3.60
N ARG A 18 -9.84 8.46 2.85
CA ARG A 18 -10.12 7.89 1.51
C ARG A 18 -10.91 6.56 1.57
N VAL A 19 -11.97 6.52 2.39
CA VAL A 19 -12.82 5.34 2.61
C VAL A 19 -13.37 4.78 1.32
N GLU A 20 -13.93 5.64 0.46
CA GLU A 20 -14.60 5.19 -0.76
C GLU A 20 -13.62 4.64 -1.80
N LEU A 21 -12.37 5.11 -1.79
CA LEU A 21 -11.32 4.54 -2.64
C LEU A 21 -11.04 3.08 -2.27
N LEU A 22 -10.85 2.78 -0.99
CA LEU A 22 -10.61 1.40 -0.54
C LEU A 22 -11.84 0.51 -0.80
N ARG A 23 -13.06 1.04 -0.65
CA ARG A 23 -14.29 0.32 -1.02
C ARG A 23 -14.37 0.05 -2.52
N ALA A 24 -13.95 1.00 -3.36
CA ALA A 24 -13.90 0.82 -4.80
C ALA A 24 -12.92 -0.30 -5.19
N PHE A 25 -11.73 -0.34 -4.59
CA PHE A 25 -10.80 -1.47 -4.76
C PHE A 25 -11.39 -2.79 -4.28
N ARG A 26 -12.06 -2.81 -3.12
CA ARG A 26 -12.73 -4.02 -2.61
C ARG A 26 -13.76 -4.55 -3.60
N ARG A 27 -14.62 -3.66 -4.13
CA ARG A 27 -15.62 -4.03 -5.14
C ARG A 27 -14.96 -4.55 -6.41
N ALA A 28 -13.88 -3.90 -6.87
CA ALA A 28 -13.12 -4.37 -8.03
C ALA A 28 -12.56 -5.78 -7.81
N TYR A 29 -12.01 -6.09 -6.62
CA TYR A 29 -11.52 -7.42 -6.29
C TYR A 29 -12.63 -8.47 -6.39
N GLN A 30 -13.80 -8.17 -5.84
CA GLN A 30 -14.97 -9.05 -5.87
C GLN A 30 -15.48 -9.25 -7.31
N THR A 31 -15.63 -8.17 -8.08
CA THR A 31 -16.12 -8.22 -9.46
C THR A 31 -15.18 -8.97 -10.39
N LEU A 32 -13.86 -8.83 -10.20
CA LEU A 32 -12.84 -9.44 -11.05
C LEU A 32 -12.38 -10.81 -10.54
N GLY A 33 -12.86 -11.27 -9.38
CA GLY A 33 -12.40 -12.52 -8.76
C GLY A 33 -10.90 -12.50 -8.39
N ILE A 34 -10.39 -11.35 -7.96
CA ILE A 34 -9.00 -11.19 -7.53
C ILE A 34 -8.90 -11.60 -6.05
N ASP A 35 -8.04 -12.55 -5.76
CA ASP A 35 -7.65 -12.88 -4.39
C ASP A 35 -6.55 -11.92 -3.90
N GLY A 36 -6.49 -11.66 -2.59
CA GLY A 36 -5.49 -10.79 -1.97
C GLY A 36 -6.06 -9.89 -0.88
N HIS A 37 -5.21 -8.98 -0.39
CA HIS A 37 -5.53 -8.09 0.73
C HIS A 37 -5.37 -6.62 0.37
N ILE A 38 -6.31 -5.80 0.83
CA ILE A 38 -6.17 -4.35 0.89
C ILE A 38 -5.49 -4.01 2.22
N ILE A 39 -4.27 -3.50 2.13
CA ILE A 39 -3.43 -3.11 3.27
C ILE A 39 -3.41 -1.59 3.36
N ALA A 40 -3.64 -1.04 4.55
CA ALA A 40 -3.70 0.40 4.76
C ALA A 40 -2.72 0.87 5.83
N LEU A 41 -1.96 1.91 5.50
CA LEU A 41 -1.05 2.58 6.42
C LEU A 41 -1.54 3.98 6.75
N ASP A 42 -1.45 4.35 8.01
CA ASP A 42 -1.60 5.74 8.43
C ASP A 42 -0.77 6.03 9.68
N ILE A 43 -0.52 7.30 9.95
CA ILE A 43 0.08 7.76 11.21
C ILE A 43 -0.97 7.90 12.31
N ASP A 44 -2.24 8.11 11.92
CA ASP A 44 -3.36 8.32 12.84
C ASP A 44 -4.18 7.01 12.98
N PRO A 45 -4.23 6.40 14.18
CA PRO A 45 -5.06 5.22 14.40
C PRO A 45 -6.56 5.44 14.17
N LEU A 46 -7.02 6.70 14.16
CA LEU A 46 -8.40 7.09 13.94
C LEU A 46 -8.72 7.38 12.47
N ALA A 47 -7.75 7.24 11.55
CA ALA A 47 -7.97 7.40 10.13
C ALA A 47 -9.11 6.48 9.63
N PRO A 48 -10.24 7.03 9.13
CA PRO A 48 -11.43 6.24 8.83
C PRO A 48 -11.21 5.14 7.79
N ALA A 49 -10.32 5.37 6.82
CA ALA A 49 -10.02 4.39 5.77
C ALA A 49 -9.39 3.11 6.31
N LEU A 50 -8.72 3.14 7.46
CA LEU A 50 -8.16 1.94 8.10
C LEU A 50 -9.22 0.88 8.43
N GLN A 51 -10.48 1.28 8.64
CA GLN A 51 -11.58 0.37 8.97
C GLN A 51 -12.05 -0.49 7.77
N ILE A 52 -11.62 -0.13 6.55
CA ILE A 52 -12.02 -0.82 5.32
C ILE A 52 -10.99 -1.90 4.90
N ALA A 53 -9.76 -1.76 5.39
CA ALA A 53 -8.63 -2.61 5.01
C ALA A 53 -8.68 -3.98 5.70
N ASP A 54 -8.17 -5.02 5.04
CA ASP A 54 -7.97 -6.35 5.64
C ASP A 54 -6.86 -6.36 6.68
N ARG A 55 -5.87 -5.48 6.46
CA ARG A 55 -4.68 -5.31 7.28
C ARG A 55 -4.42 -3.82 7.45
N ARG A 56 -4.10 -3.41 8.66
CA ARG A 56 -3.84 -2.01 8.99
C ARG A 56 -2.59 -1.90 9.84
N TYR A 57 -1.79 -0.88 9.54
CA TYR A 57 -0.56 -0.61 10.27
C TYR A 57 -0.45 0.88 10.59
N MET A 58 -0.07 1.16 11.84
CA MET A 58 0.47 2.46 12.18
C MET A 58 1.92 2.53 11.75
N VAL A 59 2.29 3.65 11.15
CA VAL A 59 3.66 3.88 10.69
C VAL A 59 4.21 5.20 11.25
N PRO A 60 5.53 5.35 11.30
CA PRO A 60 6.15 6.64 11.60
C PRO A 60 5.69 7.72 10.62
N ARG A 61 5.87 8.99 11.00
CA ARG A 61 5.71 10.10 10.06
C ARG A 61 6.70 9.96 8.91
N LEU A 62 6.33 10.48 7.75
CA LEU A 62 7.16 10.49 6.54
C LEU A 62 8.56 11.09 6.77
N SER A 63 8.68 12.08 7.67
CA SER A 63 9.95 12.71 8.03
C SER A 63 10.82 11.88 8.97
N SER A 64 10.31 10.78 9.51
CA SER A 64 11.08 9.89 10.37
C SER A 64 12.06 9.05 9.54
N PRO A 65 13.31 8.87 10.00
CA PRO A 65 14.25 7.95 9.34
C PRO A 65 13.72 6.51 9.31
N ASP A 66 12.80 6.15 10.21
CA ASP A 66 12.24 4.80 10.33
C ASP A 66 11.08 4.53 9.35
N TYR A 67 10.61 5.54 8.60
CA TYR A 67 9.45 5.36 7.70
C TYR A 67 9.72 4.31 6.62
N ILE A 68 10.81 4.46 5.85
CA ILE A 68 11.16 3.52 4.78
C ILE A 68 11.51 2.14 5.32
N PRO A 69 12.35 1.99 6.37
CA PRO A 69 12.58 0.68 7.00
C PRO A 69 11.29 -0.02 7.43
N THR A 70 10.35 0.72 8.05
CA THR A 70 9.04 0.18 8.45
C THR A 70 8.23 -0.27 7.24
N LEU A 71 8.19 0.54 6.18
CA LEU A 71 7.46 0.20 4.95
C LEU A 71 8.03 -1.05 4.29
N LEU A 72 9.35 -1.20 4.22
CA LEU A 72 10.01 -2.39 3.67
C LEU A 72 9.65 -3.66 4.44
N GLU A 73 9.63 -3.58 5.77
CA GLU A 73 9.24 -4.71 6.62
C GLU A 73 7.79 -5.14 6.39
N ILE A 74 6.87 -4.17 6.34
CA ILE A 74 5.46 -4.44 6.04
C ILE A 74 5.33 -5.07 4.64
N CYS A 75 6.04 -4.55 3.64
CA CYS A 75 5.97 -5.08 2.27
C CYS A 75 6.42 -6.54 2.19
N ARG A 76 7.50 -6.91 2.91
CA ARG A 76 7.97 -8.30 2.96
C ARG A 76 6.99 -9.19 3.71
N ARG A 77 6.53 -8.77 4.89
CA ARG A 77 5.62 -9.57 5.73
C ARG A 77 4.29 -9.85 5.03
N GLU A 78 3.73 -8.84 4.37
CA GLU A 78 2.43 -8.96 3.69
C GLU A 78 2.56 -9.40 2.23
N GLN A 79 3.79 -9.65 1.74
CA GLN A 79 4.07 -10.00 0.35
C GLN A 79 3.40 -9.06 -0.64
N VAL A 80 3.58 -7.74 -0.47
CA VAL A 80 2.89 -6.69 -1.25
C VAL A 80 3.27 -6.76 -2.72
N GLN A 81 2.28 -6.71 -3.63
CA GLN A 81 2.49 -6.63 -5.08
C GLN A 81 2.44 -5.19 -5.60
N LEU A 82 1.70 -4.30 -4.93
CA LEU A 82 1.55 -2.90 -5.37
C LEU A 82 1.54 -1.93 -4.19
N ILE A 83 2.36 -0.89 -4.26
CA ILE A 83 2.35 0.25 -3.32
C ILE A 83 1.72 1.45 -4.03
N PHE A 84 0.68 2.02 -3.42
CA PHE A 84 -0.11 3.12 -3.96
C PHE A 84 -0.16 4.30 -2.97
N PRO A 85 0.59 5.39 -3.21
CA PRO A 85 0.54 6.55 -2.34
C PRO A 85 -0.72 7.39 -2.55
N LEU A 86 -1.26 7.95 -1.46
CA LEU A 86 -2.49 8.75 -1.49
C LEU A 86 -2.30 10.23 -1.13
N ILE A 87 -1.06 10.67 -0.96
CA ILE A 87 -0.69 12.07 -0.75
C ILE A 87 0.57 12.44 -1.54
N ASP A 88 0.66 13.71 -1.94
CA ASP A 88 1.78 14.21 -2.75
C ASP A 88 3.16 14.05 -2.07
N PRO A 89 3.31 14.26 -0.74
CA PRO A 89 4.61 14.08 -0.08
C PRO A 89 5.16 12.64 -0.15
N ASP A 90 4.30 11.62 -0.21
CA ASP A 90 4.74 10.22 -0.30
C ASP A 90 5.42 9.94 -1.65
N ILE A 91 4.96 10.58 -2.73
CA ILE A 91 5.42 10.31 -4.10
C ILE A 91 6.96 10.43 -4.24
N PRO A 92 7.60 11.58 -3.96
CA PRO A 92 9.06 11.70 -4.08
C PRO A 92 9.80 10.85 -3.05
N MET A 93 9.23 10.60 -1.88
CA MET A 93 9.84 9.75 -0.86
C MET A 93 9.95 8.30 -1.35
N LEU A 94 8.85 7.76 -1.87
CA LEU A 94 8.81 6.40 -2.41
C LEU A 94 9.64 6.28 -3.69
N ALA A 95 9.58 7.27 -4.59
CA ALA A 95 10.35 7.27 -5.82
C ALA A 95 11.87 7.21 -5.58
N ARG A 96 12.39 7.97 -4.60
CA ARG A 96 13.82 7.92 -4.21
C ARG A 96 14.26 6.55 -3.69
N HIS A 97 13.34 5.77 -3.12
CA HIS A 97 13.60 4.45 -2.55
C HIS A 97 13.05 3.32 -3.41
N ARG A 98 12.72 3.58 -4.68
CA ARG A 98 12.10 2.62 -5.59
C ARG A 98 12.84 1.29 -5.61
N ALA A 99 14.16 1.30 -5.83
CA ALA A 99 14.94 0.06 -5.94
C ALA A 99 14.82 -0.82 -4.68
N ALA A 100 14.87 -0.21 -3.49
CA ALA A 100 14.75 -0.94 -2.22
C ALA A 100 13.33 -1.51 -2.02
N LEU A 101 12.30 -0.73 -2.37
CA LEU A 101 10.91 -1.15 -2.25
C LEU A 101 10.56 -2.24 -3.28
N GLU A 102 11.01 -2.09 -4.53
CA GLU A 102 10.78 -3.09 -5.59
C GLU A 102 11.56 -4.39 -5.35
N ALA A 103 12.70 -4.33 -4.66
CA ALA A 103 13.42 -5.53 -4.20
C ALA A 103 12.61 -6.38 -3.20
N THR A 104 11.51 -5.86 -2.63
CA THR A 104 10.59 -6.67 -1.81
C THR A 104 9.62 -7.53 -2.65
N GLY A 105 9.58 -7.32 -3.96
CA GLY A 105 8.60 -7.92 -4.87
C GLY A 105 7.41 -7.01 -5.18
N ALA A 106 7.30 -5.86 -4.51
CA ALA A 106 6.28 -4.87 -4.79
C ALA A 106 6.58 -4.06 -6.06
N ARG A 107 5.54 -3.57 -6.74
CA ARG A 107 5.64 -2.53 -7.76
C ARG A 107 5.18 -1.20 -7.19
N LEU A 108 5.84 -0.11 -7.56
CA LEU A 108 5.44 1.24 -7.14
C LEU A 108 4.52 1.90 -8.16
N ALA A 109 3.32 2.33 -7.73
CA ALA A 109 2.38 3.15 -8.51
C ALA A 109 2.73 4.64 -8.45
N VAL A 110 4.00 4.99 -8.73
CA VAL A 110 4.45 6.37 -8.89
C VAL A 110 5.24 6.52 -10.18
N VAL A 111 5.26 7.73 -10.72
CA VAL A 111 6.17 8.08 -11.82
C VAL A 111 7.62 8.00 -11.36
N ALA A 112 8.56 7.84 -12.29
CA ALA A 112 9.97 7.93 -11.96
C ALA A 112 10.28 9.33 -11.39
N ALA A 113 11.16 9.41 -10.40
CA ALA A 113 11.77 10.69 -10.05
C ALA A 113 12.71 11.09 -11.19
N GLU A 114 12.69 12.37 -11.56
CA GLU A 114 13.68 12.99 -12.44
C GLU A 114 15.08 12.93 -11.83
#